data_AF-A0A959KVX5-F1
#
_entry.id   AF-A0A959KVX5-F1
#
_cell.length_a   1.000
_cell.length_b   1.000
_cell.length_c   1.000
_cell.angle_alpha   90.00
_cell.angle_beta   90.00
_cell.angle_gamma   90.00
#
_symmetry.space_group_name_H-M   'P 1'
#
loop_
_entity.id
_entity.type
_entity.pdbx_description
1 polymer ?
#
loop_
_entity_poly.entity_id
_entity_poly.type
_entity_poly.pdbx_seq_one_letter_code
_entity_poly.pdbx_strand_id
1 'polypeptide(L)'
;ISQDFLQCYRYGQRWVNLFEEEPEMIKAEAPLYLKGLHNLLNALFNLWYYDRYIEVLAHLERFPQMFPVQQIKNIEGLYNLYRYIHLIKRHFLEGAFSDGLELVPELMDTISSERYNWDFNRVLVFYYNIACLYFGSGDFERAIDYLNMIINFKTPDFREDIQCFARILNLIAHFELGNAQLVEYQVKSVYRFLLKMKDMHQVQREIFKFLRRMPRNRGAELRRAFLDLKTTLEQVREDPYERRPFLYLDIISWLESKLEDKPVQDIIHRKFLLRRKGPMGALH
;
A
#
# COMPACT_ATOMS: atom_id res chain seq x y z
N ILE A 1 -10.29 -7.06 14.93
CA ILE A 1 -9.34 -6.27 15.75
C ILE A 1 -9.49 -4.83 15.30
N SER A 2 -9.93 -3.91 16.16
CA SER A 2 -9.96 -2.48 15.83
C SER A 2 -8.52 -1.97 15.71
N GLN A 3 -8.23 -1.23 14.64
CA GLN A 3 -6.90 -0.65 14.42
C GLN A 3 -6.84 0.73 15.08
N ASP A 4 -6.29 0.79 16.30
CA ASP A 4 -6.09 2.05 17.04
C ASP A 4 -4.78 2.74 16.62
N PHE A 5 -4.80 3.35 15.44
CA PHE A 5 -3.64 4.07 14.92
C PHE A 5 -3.24 5.28 15.75
N LEU A 6 -4.17 5.87 16.52
CA LEU A 6 -3.89 7.00 17.39
C LEU A 6 -2.99 6.58 18.56
N GLN A 7 -3.24 5.42 19.16
CA GLN A 7 -2.35 4.86 20.17
C GLN A 7 -1.00 4.45 19.56
N CYS A 8 -1.00 3.83 18.37
CA CYS A 8 0.25 3.53 17.66
C CYS A 8 1.10 4.80 17.42
N TYR A 9 0.46 5.91 17.04
CA TYR A 9 1.13 7.20 16.90
C TYR A 9 1.72 7.70 18.22
N ARG A 10 0.91 7.71 19.31
CA ARG A 10 1.37 8.16 20.63
C ARG A 10 2.57 7.36 21.14
N TYR A 11 2.52 6.04 21.06
CA TYR A 11 3.62 5.19 21.51
C TYR A 11 4.83 5.24 20.57
N GLY A 12 4.60 5.30 19.24
CA GLY A 12 5.68 5.47 18.26
C GLY A 12 6.43 6.80 18.46
N GLN A 13 5.71 7.90 18.72
CA GLN A 13 6.31 9.19 18.99
C GLN A 13 7.13 9.17 20.28
N ARG A 14 6.59 8.60 21.36
CA ARG A 14 7.33 8.46 22.63
C ARG A 14 8.60 7.63 22.46
N TRP A 15 8.53 6.52 21.70
CA TRP A 15 9.70 5.72 21.39
C TRP A 15 10.78 6.58 20.73
N VAL A 16 10.44 7.27 19.64
CA VAL A 16 11.42 8.10 18.91
C VAL A 16 11.98 9.21 19.81
N ASN A 17 11.14 9.89 20.59
CA ASN A 17 11.58 10.96 21.50
C ASN A 17 12.63 10.48 22.51
N LEU A 18 12.45 9.29 23.11
CA LEU A 18 13.41 8.75 24.09
C LEU A 18 14.82 8.59 23.50
N PHE A 19 14.91 8.23 22.21
CA PHE A 19 16.20 8.13 21.51
C PHE A 19 16.76 9.50 21.13
N GLU A 20 15.90 10.45 20.78
CA GLU A 20 16.34 11.82 20.43
C GLU A 20 16.79 12.63 21.66
N GLU A 21 16.23 12.32 22.84
CA GLU A 21 16.68 12.87 24.13
C GLU A 21 18.05 12.32 24.55
N GLU A 22 18.43 11.11 24.12
CA GLU A 22 19.72 10.47 24.39
C GLU A 22 20.43 10.00 23.10
N PRO A 23 21.06 10.90 22.31
CA PRO A 23 21.61 10.56 21.00
C PRO A 23 22.67 9.45 20.98
N GLU A 24 23.37 9.21 22.09
CA GLU A 24 24.30 8.08 22.20
C GLU A 24 23.58 6.72 22.16
N MET A 25 22.33 6.65 22.61
CA MET A 25 21.48 5.46 22.49
C MET A 25 21.10 5.15 21.05
N ILE A 26 21.05 6.15 20.16
CA ILE A 26 20.84 5.91 18.72
C ILE A 26 22.01 5.11 18.15
N LYS A 27 23.24 5.37 18.60
CA LYS A 27 24.42 4.62 18.15
C LYS A 27 24.47 3.23 18.78
N ALA A 28 24.16 3.13 20.07
CA ALA A 28 24.16 1.86 20.79
C ALA A 28 23.07 0.90 20.27
N GLU A 29 21.87 1.42 19.98
CA GLU A 29 20.66 0.65 19.69
C GLU A 29 20.00 1.07 18.37
N ALA A 30 20.83 1.32 17.35
CA ALA A 30 20.43 1.71 16.00
C ALA A 30 19.25 0.90 15.41
N PRO A 31 19.21 -0.45 15.52
CA PRO A 31 18.07 -1.23 15.03
C PRO A 31 16.74 -0.92 15.73
N LEU A 32 16.77 -0.59 17.03
CA LEU A 32 15.57 -0.22 17.77
C LEU A 32 15.09 1.18 17.40
N TYR A 33 16.01 2.12 17.20
CA TYR A 33 15.66 3.45 16.70
C TYR A 33 14.98 3.39 15.32
N LEU A 34 15.57 2.65 14.38
CA LEU A 34 14.99 2.44 13.05
C LEU A 34 13.59 1.82 13.10
N LYS A 35 13.36 0.85 14.00
CA LYS A 35 12.02 0.26 14.23
C LYS A 35 11.04 1.29 14.80
N GLY A 36 11.50 2.14 15.71
CA GLY A 36 10.71 3.26 16.26
C GLY A 36 10.23 4.21 15.15
N LEU A 37 11.16 4.65 14.29
CA LEU A 37 10.85 5.49 13.14
C LEU A 37 9.86 4.80 12.18
N HIS A 38 10.08 3.53 11.84
CA HIS A 38 9.19 2.75 10.98
C HIS A 38 7.76 2.68 11.53
N ASN A 39 7.62 2.41 12.82
CA ASN A 39 6.32 2.32 13.49
C ASN A 39 5.61 3.68 13.52
N LEU A 40 6.34 4.75 13.85
CA LEU A 40 5.82 6.11 13.84
C LEU A 40 5.34 6.51 12.44
N LEU A 41 6.15 6.29 11.40
CA LEU A 41 5.80 6.57 10.01
C LEU A 41 4.59 5.75 9.55
N ASN A 42 4.48 4.47 9.93
CA ASN A 42 3.29 3.68 9.62
C ASN A 42 2.02 4.25 10.27
N ALA A 43 2.09 4.69 11.52
CA ALA A 43 0.95 5.30 12.20
C ALA A 43 0.55 6.63 11.53
N LEU A 44 1.53 7.49 11.23
CA LEU A 44 1.33 8.77 10.54
C LEU A 44 0.71 8.58 9.15
N PHE A 45 1.18 7.60 8.38
CA PHE A 45 0.62 7.22 7.09
C PHE A 45 -0.86 6.81 7.21
N ASN A 46 -1.19 5.93 8.15
CA ASN A 46 -2.56 5.44 8.34
C ASN A 46 -3.51 6.52 8.87
N LEU A 47 -3.00 7.48 9.66
CA LEU A 47 -3.75 8.64 10.17
C LEU A 47 -3.84 9.80 9.17
N TRP A 48 -3.14 9.73 8.03
CA TRP A 48 -3.03 10.83 7.07
C TRP A 48 -2.43 12.13 7.62
N TYR A 49 -1.54 12.03 8.62
CA TYR A 49 -0.80 13.18 9.17
C TYR A 49 0.44 13.46 8.31
N TYR A 50 0.22 14.09 7.15
CA TYR A 50 1.23 14.25 6.10
C TYR A 50 2.44 15.10 6.51
N ASP A 51 2.25 16.29 7.06
CA ASP A 51 3.38 17.20 7.34
C ASP A 51 4.34 16.56 8.37
N ARG A 52 3.78 15.98 9.45
CA ARG A 52 4.51 15.15 10.41
C ARG A 52 5.17 13.93 9.76
N TYR A 53 4.51 13.28 8.81
CA TYR A 53 5.10 12.13 8.08
C TYR A 53 6.36 12.55 7.32
N ILE A 54 6.32 13.67 6.61
CA ILE A 54 7.47 14.19 5.86
C ILE A 54 8.60 14.60 6.80
N GLU A 55 8.29 15.24 7.92
CA GLU A 55 9.28 15.53 8.96
C GLU A 55 9.99 14.25 9.41
N VAL A 56 9.25 13.26 9.92
CA VAL A 56 9.84 12.01 10.42
C VAL A 56 10.56 11.22 9.32
N LEU A 57 10.09 11.30 8.06
CA LEU A 57 10.77 10.67 6.92
C LEU A 57 12.14 11.32 6.68
N ALA A 58 12.24 12.65 6.79
CA ALA A 58 13.52 13.35 6.71
C ALA A 58 14.45 13.01 7.88
N HIS A 59 13.93 12.64 9.06
CA HIS A 59 14.75 12.07 10.14
C HIS A 59 15.30 10.69 9.75
N LEU A 60 14.47 9.81 9.17
CA LEU A 60 14.92 8.52 8.66
C LEU A 60 16.01 8.69 7.59
N GLU A 61 15.80 9.55 6.59
CA GLU A 61 16.79 9.80 5.52
C GLU A 61 18.11 10.42 6.02
N ARG A 62 18.07 11.10 7.17
CA ARG A 62 19.27 11.67 7.84
C ARG A 62 20.01 10.66 8.73
N PHE A 63 19.51 9.43 8.86
CA PHE A 63 20.13 8.41 9.70
C PHE A 63 21.58 8.07 9.31
N PRO A 64 21.95 7.95 8.01
CA PRO A 64 23.35 7.69 7.61
C PRO A 64 24.35 8.79 7.98
N GLN A 65 23.90 10.01 8.27
CA GLN A 65 24.75 11.11 8.75
C GLN A 65 24.99 11.01 10.26
N MET A 66 24.11 10.34 10.99
CA MET A 66 24.18 10.16 12.45
C MET A 66 24.87 8.84 12.84
N PHE A 67 24.84 7.86 11.94
CA PHE A 67 25.39 6.52 12.16
C PHE A 67 26.09 6.03 10.89
N PRO A 68 27.27 5.40 10.96
CA PRO A 68 27.98 4.89 9.79
C PRO A 68 27.33 3.60 9.25
N VAL A 69 26.15 3.74 8.64
CA VAL A 69 25.27 2.64 8.22
C VAL A 69 25.98 1.63 7.31
N GLN A 70 26.83 2.11 6.39
CA GLN A 70 27.53 1.29 5.41
C GLN A 70 28.60 0.37 6.02
N GLN A 71 28.96 0.56 7.29
CA GLN A 71 29.94 -0.28 7.98
C GLN A 71 29.30 -1.55 8.55
N ILE A 72 27.98 -1.58 8.74
CA ILE A 72 27.27 -2.69 9.37
C ILE A 72 26.12 -3.14 8.46
N LYS A 73 26.38 -4.19 7.68
CA LYS A 73 25.46 -4.72 6.64
C LYS A 73 24.03 -4.98 7.13
N ASN A 74 23.85 -5.45 8.37
CA ASN A 74 22.52 -5.69 8.94
C ASN A 74 21.75 -4.39 9.19
N ILE A 75 22.43 -3.34 9.65
CA ILE A 75 21.83 -2.01 9.88
C ILE A 75 21.55 -1.36 8.54
N GLU A 76 22.47 -1.47 7.57
CA GLU A 76 22.27 -1.02 6.20
C GLU A 76 21.05 -1.65 5.53
N GLY A 77 20.90 -2.97 5.66
CA GLY A 77 19.75 -3.69 5.13
C GLY A 77 18.44 -3.30 5.80
N LEU A 78 18.44 -3.03 7.11
CA LEU A 78 17.26 -2.59 7.86
C LEU A 78 16.88 -1.14 7.51
N TYR A 79 17.87 -0.26 7.42
CA TYR A 79 17.70 1.13 7.01
C TYR A 79 17.09 1.20 5.60
N ASN A 80 17.69 0.54 4.61
CA ASN A 80 17.19 0.55 3.25
C ASN A 80 15.79 -0.07 3.13
N LEU A 81 15.50 -1.14 3.88
CA LEU A 81 14.16 -1.72 3.95
C LEU A 81 13.11 -0.68 4.35
N TYR A 82 13.34 0.04 5.45
CA TYR A 82 12.40 1.07 5.92
C TYR A 82 12.38 2.29 5.02
N ARG A 83 13.54 2.73 4.50
CA ARG A 83 13.64 3.83 3.54
C ARG A 83 12.76 3.57 2.32
N TYR A 84 12.92 2.44 1.63
CA TYR A 84 12.12 2.12 0.45
C TYR A 84 10.62 2.00 0.77
N ILE A 85 10.25 1.37 1.88
CA ILE A 85 8.85 1.27 2.30
C ILE A 85 8.22 2.66 2.43
N HIS A 86 8.92 3.61 3.06
CA HIS A 86 8.35 4.92 3.35
C HIS A 86 8.46 5.90 2.19
N LEU A 87 9.48 5.79 1.34
CA LEU A 87 9.52 6.54 0.08
C LEU A 87 8.35 6.16 -0.84
N ILE A 88 8.08 4.86 -1.01
CA ILE A 88 6.92 4.42 -1.81
C ILE A 88 5.60 4.91 -1.20
N LYS A 89 5.45 4.81 0.13
CA LYS A 89 4.26 5.30 0.83
C LYS A 89 4.06 6.81 0.70
N ARG A 90 5.13 7.60 0.62
CA ARG A 90 5.03 9.03 0.31
C ARG A 90 4.36 9.26 -1.05
N HIS A 91 4.78 8.53 -2.08
CA HIS A 91 4.13 8.60 -3.40
C HIS A 91 2.65 8.19 -3.36
N PHE A 92 2.29 7.21 -2.52
CA PHE A 92 0.88 6.85 -2.31
C PHE A 92 0.07 7.98 -1.66
N LEU A 93 0.63 8.69 -0.67
CA LEU A 93 -0.04 9.83 -0.03
C LEU A 93 -0.23 11.00 -1.01
N GLU A 94 0.78 11.27 -1.82
CA GLU A 94 0.81 12.41 -2.75
C GLU A 94 0.05 12.15 -4.06
N GLY A 95 -0.27 10.88 -4.35
CA GLY A 95 -0.81 10.46 -5.65
C GLY A 95 0.23 10.53 -6.77
N ALA A 96 1.52 10.55 -6.44
CA ALA A 96 2.63 10.71 -7.38
C ALA A 96 3.20 9.34 -7.81
N PHE A 97 2.34 8.49 -8.37
CA PHE A 97 2.68 7.08 -8.66
C PHE A 97 3.76 6.94 -9.74
N SER A 98 3.67 7.73 -10.81
CA SER A 98 4.69 7.75 -11.87
C SER A 98 6.07 8.11 -11.35
N ASP A 99 6.19 9.14 -10.50
CA ASP A 99 7.47 9.54 -9.90
C ASP A 99 8.03 8.43 -9.01
N GLY A 100 7.16 7.70 -8.29
CA GLY A 100 7.56 6.57 -7.46
C GLY A 100 8.17 5.40 -8.24
N LEU A 101 7.98 5.33 -9.57
CA LEU A 101 8.60 4.30 -10.41
C LEU A 101 10.12 4.47 -10.53
N GLU A 102 10.66 5.67 -10.28
CA GLU A 102 12.11 5.91 -10.27
C GLU A 102 12.84 5.05 -9.23
N LEU A 103 12.16 4.66 -8.15
CA LEU A 103 12.70 3.80 -7.09
C LEU A 103 12.83 2.33 -7.51
N VAL A 104 12.04 1.90 -8.51
CA VAL A 104 11.86 0.47 -8.83
C VAL A 104 13.15 -0.19 -9.33
N PRO A 105 13.95 0.40 -10.25
CA PRO A 105 15.16 -0.25 -10.76
C PRO A 105 16.18 -0.58 -9.65
N GLU A 106 16.49 0.38 -8.77
CA GLU A 106 17.45 0.19 -7.67
C GLU A 106 16.94 -0.79 -6.62
N LEU A 107 15.64 -0.70 -6.28
CA LEU A 107 15.00 -1.62 -5.35
C LEU A 107 15.01 -3.06 -5.89
N MET A 108 14.72 -3.23 -7.18
CA MET A 108 14.71 -4.55 -7.80
C MET A 108 16.11 -5.13 -7.92
N ASP A 109 17.13 -4.33 -8.26
CA ASP A 109 18.54 -4.78 -8.19
C ASP A 109 18.89 -5.25 -6.78
N THR A 110 18.50 -4.49 -5.75
CA THR A 110 18.75 -4.83 -4.34
C THR A 110 18.10 -6.16 -3.95
N ILE A 111 16.88 -6.42 -4.42
CA ILE A 111 16.14 -7.67 -4.17
C ILE A 111 16.78 -8.83 -4.95
N SER A 112 17.04 -8.68 -6.25
CA SER A 112 17.54 -9.76 -7.11
C SER A 112 19.00 -10.14 -6.84
N SER A 113 19.81 -9.18 -6.41
CA SER A 113 21.20 -9.45 -5.99
C SER A 113 21.31 -10.05 -4.59
N GLU A 114 20.18 -10.23 -3.89
CA GLU A 114 20.11 -10.67 -2.49
C GLU A 114 21.02 -9.83 -1.56
N ARG A 115 21.25 -8.55 -1.91
CA ARG A 115 22.25 -7.68 -1.26
C ARG A 115 22.15 -7.71 0.26
N TYR A 116 20.93 -7.70 0.79
CA TYR A 116 20.62 -7.69 2.22
C TYR A 116 19.90 -8.94 2.73
N ASN A 117 19.72 -9.99 1.90
CA ASN A 117 19.02 -11.22 2.26
C ASN A 117 17.66 -10.97 2.95
N TRP A 118 16.85 -10.04 2.42
CA TRP A 118 15.52 -9.79 2.98
C TRP A 118 14.64 -11.04 2.86
N ASP A 119 13.92 -11.35 3.93
CA ASP A 119 13.03 -12.52 3.94
C ASP A 119 11.88 -12.37 2.94
N PHE A 120 11.32 -13.50 2.53
CA PHE A 120 10.28 -13.54 1.50
C PHE A 120 9.05 -12.69 1.83
N ASN A 121 8.66 -12.53 3.10
CA ASN A 121 7.50 -11.68 3.42
C ASN A 121 7.77 -10.24 3.01
N ARG A 122 8.97 -9.72 3.30
CA ARG A 122 9.38 -8.36 2.93
C ARG A 122 9.40 -8.18 1.42
N VAL A 123 9.97 -9.15 0.71
CA VAL A 123 10.01 -9.15 -0.76
C VAL A 123 8.60 -9.14 -1.36
N LEU A 124 7.66 -9.95 -0.84
CA LEU A 124 6.27 -9.95 -1.27
C LEU A 124 5.56 -8.61 -1.02
N VAL A 125 5.89 -7.91 0.08
CA VAL A 125 5.38 -6.54 0.30
C VAL A 125 5.89 -5.58 -0.77
N PHE A 126 7.17 -5.69 -1.14
CA PHE A 126 7.74 -4.85 -2.19
C PHE A 126 7.11 -5.13 -3.54
N TYR A 127 6.95 -6.40 -3.94
CA TYR A 127 6.23 -6.72 -5.18
C TYR A 127 4.81 -6.16 -5.19
N TYR A 128 4.11 -6.21 -4.06
CA TYR A 128 2.76 -5.64 -3.97
C TYR A 128 2.78 -4.11 -4.10
N ASN A 129 3.69 -3.44 -3.39
CA ASN A 129 3.82 -1.99 -3.46
C ASN A 129 4.25 -1.51 -4.86
N ILE A 130 5.17 -2.23 -5.52
CA ILE A 130 5.59 -1.94 -6.90
C ILE A 130 4.42 -2.15 -7.87
N ALA A 131 3.63 -3.22 -7.71
CA ALA A 131 2.42 -3.41 -8.47
C ALA A 131 1.41 -2.25 -8.28
N CYS A 132 1.25 -1.75 -7.06
CA CYS A 132 0.42 -0.58 -6.79
C CYS A 132 0.97 0.70 -7.45
N LEU A 133 2.29 0.87 -7.53
CA LEU A 133 2.90 1.99 -8.28
C LEU A 133 2.54 1.93 -9.77
N TYR A 134 2.77 0.78 -10.41
CA TYR A 134 2.41 0.58 -11.82
C TYR A 134 0.91 0.70 -12.07
N PHE A 135 0.08 0.17 -11.17
CA PHE A 135 -1.37 0.29 -11.29
C PHE A 135 -1.83 1.76 -11.19
N GLY A 136 -1.28 2.51 -10.22
CA GLY A 136 -1.62 3.91 -10.01
C GLY A 136 -1.18 4.83 -11.16
N SER A 137 -0.04 4.52 -11.79
CA SER A 137 0.45 5.23 -12.99
C SER A 137 -0.28 4.83 -14.29
N GLY A 138 -1.09 3.76 -14.26
CA GLY A 138 -1.85 3.26 -15.41
C GLY A 138 -1.14 2.19 -16.25
N ASP A 139 0.05 1.75 -15.85
CA ASP A 139 0.78 0.65 -16.48
C ASP A 139 0.29 -0.70 -15.93
N PHE A 140 -0.87 -1.13 -16.40
CA PHE A 140 -1.52 -2.33 -15.88
C PHE A 140 -0.80 -3.63 -16.25
N GLU A 141 -0.07 -3.66 -17.37
CA GLU A 141 0.71 -4.83 -17.80
C GLU A 141 1.82 -5.13 -16.80
N ARG A 142 2.66 -4.14 -16.48
CA ARG A 142 3.72 -4.34 -15.48
C ARG A 142 3.14 -4.58 -14.09
N ALA A 143 2.02 -3.93 -13.73
CA ALA A 143 1.34 -4.24 -12.48
C ALA A 143 1.00 -5.74 -12.39
N ILE A 144 0.44 -6.32 -13.46
CA ILE A 144 0.13 -7.76 -13.54
C ILE A 144 1.38 -8.62 -13.37
N ASP A 145 2.52 -8.25 -13.96
CA ASP A 145 3.77 -9.01 -13.82
C ASP A 145 4.19 -9.15 -12.35
N TYR A 146 4.24 -8.03 -11.62
CA TYR A 146 4.58 -8.04 -10.18
C TYR A 146 3.53 -8.77 -9.34
N LEU A 147 2.24 -8.64 -9.67
CA LEU A 147 1.18 -9.38 -8.98
C LEU A 147 1.31 -10.89 -9.21
N ASN A 148 1.70 -11.31 -10.41
CA ASN A 148 1.94 -12.72 -10.72
C ASN A 148 3.13 -13.29 -9.93
N MET A 149 4.16 -12.50 -9.63
CA MET A 149 5.26 -12.93 -8.74
C MET A 149 4.75 -13.31 -7.34
N ILE A 150 3.71 -12.63 -6.84
CA ILE A 150 3.05 -12.95 -5.56
C ILE A 150 2.14 -14.16 -5.72
N ILE A 151 1.25 -14.12 -6.70
CA ILE A 151 0.17 -15.11 -6.92
C ILE A 151 0.72 -16.52 -7.18
N ASN A 152 1.86 -16.60 -7.87
CA ASN A 152 2.52 -17.86 -8.24
C ASN A 152 3.51 -18.35 -7.18
N PHE A 153 3.70 -17.60 -6.09
CA PHE A 153 4.60 -18.00 -5.01
C PHE A 153 4.03 -19.22 -4.26
N LYS A 154 4.74 -20.35 -4.31
CA LYS A 154 4.27 -21.67 -3.83
C LYS A 154 4.67 -21.94 -2.39
N THR A 155 4.24 -21.12 -1.43
CA THR A 155 4.47 -21.41 -0.01
C THR A 155 3.24 -21.07 0.84
N PRO A 156 2.63 -22.06 1.53
CA PRO A 156 1.28 -21.96 2.08
C PRO A 156 1.11 -21.06 3.31
N ASP A 157 2.18 -20.59 3.96
CA ASP A 157 2.09 -19.89 5.26
C ASP A 157 2.36 -18.37 5.22
N PHE A 158 2.56 -17.77 4.04
CA PHE A 158 2.95 -16.35 3.97
C PHE A 158 1.78 -15.43 3.62
N ARG A 159 1.49 -14.49 4.55
CA ARG A 159 0.71 -13.26 4.36
C ARG A 159 -0.50 -13.45 3.45
N GLU A 160 -1.44 -14.23 3.95
CA GLU A 160 -2.75 -14.49 3.36
C GLU A 160 -3.44 -13.22 2.85
N ASP A 161 -3.34 -12.12 3.61
CA ASP A 161 -3.85 -10.81 3.24
C ASP A 161 -3.25 -10.28 1.92
N ILE A 162 -1.93 -10.29 1.77
CA ILE A 162 -1.27 -9.88 0.52
C ILE A 162 -1.70 -10.76 -0.66
N GLN A 163 -1.79 -12.07 -0.46
CA GLN A 163 -2.24 -12.99 -1.52
C GLN A 163 -3.67 -12.65 -1.98
N CYS A 164 -4.56 -12.33 -1.05
CA CYS A 164 -5.91 -11.90 -1.36
C CYS A 164 -5.91 -10.60 -2.19
N PHE A 165 -5.28 -9.54 -1.69
CA PHE A 165 -5.31 -8.25 -2.38
C PHE A 165 -4.55 -8.25 -3.70
N ALA A 166 -3.48 -9.05 -3.82
CA ALA A 166 -2.77 -9.22 -5.08
C ALA A 166 -3.68 -9.84 -6.15
N ARG A 167 -4.46 -10.88 -5.80
CA ARG A 167 -5.42 -11.50 -6.73
C ARG A 167 -6.56 -10.56 -7.10
N ILE A 168 -7.06 -9.77 -6.15
CA ILE A 168 -8.10 -8.76 -6.43
C ILE A 168 -7.55 -7.70 -7.39
N LEU A 169 -6.39 -7.13 -7.09
CA LEU A 169 -5.77 -6.09 -7.91
C LEU A 169 -5.42 -6.62 -9.30
N ASN A 170 -5.01 -7.89 -9.41
CA ASN A 170 -4.72 -8.54 -10.68
C ASN A 170 -5.97 -8.67 -11.56
N LEU A 171 -7.12 -9.03 -10.98
CA LEU A 171 -8.41 -9.04 -11.68
C LEU A 171 -8.80 -7.64 -12.17
N ILE A 172 -8.58 -6.61 -11.34
CA ILE A 172 -8.87 -5.21 -11.70
C ILE A 172 -7.94 -4.76 -12.83
N ALA A 173 -6.64 -5.05 -12.76
CA ALA A 173 -5.69 -4.71 -13.81
C ALA A 173 -6.01 -5.41 -15.15
N HIS A 174 -6.41 -6.68 -15.12
CA HIS A 174 -6.90 -7.36 -16.32
C HIS A 174 -8.20 -6.76 -16.87
N PHE A 175 -9.09 -6.30 -15.99
CA PHE A 175 -10.28 -5.56 -16.40
C PHE A 175 -9.92 -4.25 -17.11
N GLU A 176 -8.95 -3.51 -16.58
CA GLU A 176 -8.45 -2.26 -17.19
C GLU A 176 -7.85 -2.48 -18.58
N LEU A 177 -7.18 -3.61 -18.81
CA LEU A 177 -6.67 -4.00 -20.13
C LEU A 177 -7.76 -4.52 -21.09
N GLY A 178 -9.02 -4.60 -20.66
CA GLY A 178 -10.12 -5.11 -21.49
C GLY A 178 -10.17 -6.64 -21.61
N ASN A 179 -9.42 -7.38 -20.77
CA ASN A 179 -9.34 -8.85 -20.80
C ASN A 179 -10.59 -9.52 -20.17
N ALA A 180 -11.79 -9.17 -20.64
CA ALA A 180 -13.06 -9.56 -20.03
C ALA A 180 -13.25 -11.08 -19.87
N GLN A 181 -12.82 -11.87 -20.87
CA GLN A 181 -12.91 -13.35 -20.81
C GLN A 181 -12.02 -13.94 -19.71
N LEU A 182 -10.80 -13.42 -19.59
CA LEU A 182 -9.86 -13.86 -18.56
C LEU A 182 -10.40 -13.53 -17.16
N VAL A 183 -10.93 -12.31 -16.98
CA VAL A 183 -11.56 -11.88 -15.74
C VAL A 183 -12.74 -12.80 -15.38
N GLU A 184 -13.63 -13.11 -16.32
CA GLU A 184 -14.77 -14.01 -16.06
C GLU A 184 -14.33 -15.39 -15.55
N TYR A 185 -13.25 -15.93 -16.11
CA TYR A 185 -12.69 -17.21 -15.69
C TYR A 185 -11.99 -17.11 -14.33
N GLN A 186 -11.09 -16.14 -14.17
CA GLN A 186 -10.24 -16.01 -12.99
C GLN A 186 -11.02 -15.62 -11.73
N VAL A 187 -12.11 -14.82 -11.85
CA VAL A 187 -12.96 -14.44 -10.71
C VAL A 187 -13.45 -15.67 -9.93
N LYS A 188 -13.82 -16.76 -10.63
CA LYS A 188 -14.27 -18.01 -9.99
C LYS A 188 -13.14 -18.69 -9.21
N SER A 189 -11.92 -18.65 -9.74
CA SER A 189 -10.73 -19.22 -9.08
C SER A 189 -10.38 -18.44 -7.82
N VAL A 190 -10.32 -17.11 -7.92
CA VAL A 190 -10.00 -16.24 -6.79
C VAL A 190 -11.07 -16.32 -5.71
N TYR A 191 -12.36 -16.34 -6.07
CA TYR A 191 -13.44 -16.52 -5.09
C TYR A 191 -13.30 -17.83 -4.29
N ARG A 192 -12.96 -18.95 -4.96
CA ARG A 192 -12.71 -20.23 -4.27
C ARG A 192 -11.50 -20.18 -3.35
N PHE A 193 -10.47 -19.44 -3.71
CA PHE A 193 -9.29 -19.23 -2.87
C PHE A 193 -9.65 -18.49 -1.58
N LEU A 194 -10.40 -17.38 -1.67
CA LEU A 194 -10.78 -16.57 -0.50
C LEU A 194 -11.73 -17.29 0.45
N LEU A 195 -12.67 -18.10 -0.06
CA LEU A 195 -13.52 -18.92 0.79
C LEU A 195 -12.73 -19.90 1.67
N LYS A 196 -11.57 -20.37 1.21
CA LYS A 196 -10.72 -21.29 1.98
C LYS A 196 -9.98 -20.60 3.12
N MET A 197 -9.65 -19.32 2.96
CA MET A 197 -8.88 -18.55 3.95
C MET A 197 -9.69 -18.16 5.19
N LYS A 198 -11.02 -18.33 5.17
CA LYS A 198 -11.95 -17.97 6.28
C LYS A 198 -11.89 -16.49 6.74
N ASP A 199 -11.12 -15.64 6.08
CA ASP A 199 -10.95 -14.21 6.40
C ASP A 199 -11.59 -13.30 5.34
N MET A 200 -12.76 -13.72 4.82
CA MET A 200 -13.47 -12.95 3.79
C MET A 200 -14.23 -11.79 4.44
N HIS A 201 -13.68 -10.59 4.33
CA HIS A 201 -14.27 -9.32 4.78
C HIS A 201 -15.45 -8.88 3.89
N GLN A 202 -16.33 -8.02 4.41
CA GLN A 202 -17.46 -7.46 3.64
C GLN A 202 -16.98 -6.70 2.41
N VAL A 203 -15.92 -5.89 2.54
CA VAL A 203 -15.32 -5.16 1.41
C VAL A 203 -14.97 -6.12 0.27
N GLN A 204 -14.30 -7.23 0.58
CA GLN A 204 -13.91 -8.22 -0.41
C GLN A 204 -15.16 -8.85 -1.06
N ARG A 205 -16.18 -9.23 -0.27
CA ARG A 205 -17.44 -9.79 -0.81
C ARG A 205 -18.08 -8.88 -1.85
N GLU A 206 -18.17 -7.58 -1.57
CA GLU A 206 -18.77 -6.62 -2.49
C GLU A 206 -17.94 -6.44 -3.77
N ILE A 207 -16.61 -6.42 -3.65
CA ILE A 207 -15.70 -6.43 -4.80
C ILE A 207 -15.91 -7.67 -5.67
N PHE A 208 -16.00 -8.87 -5.08
CA PHE A 208 -16.24 -10.09 -5.85
C PHE A 208 -17.61 -10.12 -6.52
N LYS A 209 -18.66 -9.68 -5.83
CA LYS A 209 -20.01 -9.56 -6.41
C LYS A 209 -19.98 -8.65 -7.64
N PHE A 210 -19.27 -7.54 -7.55
CA PHE A 210 -19.06 -6.61 -8.65
C PHE A 210 -18.27 -7.24 -9.81
N LEU A 211 -17.08 -7.77 -9.54
CA LEU A 211 -16.21 -8.39 -10.57
C LEU A 211 -16.88 -9.58 -11.27
N ARG A 212 -17.78 -10.30 -10.59
CA ARG A 212 -18.52 -11.42 -11.20
C ARG A 212 -19.62 -10.97 -12.17
N ARG A 213 -20.17 -9.77 -11.98
CA ARG A 213 -21.20 -9.18 -12.87
C ARG A 213 -20.58 -8.39 -14.02
N MET A 214 -19.35 -7.92 -13.83
CA MET A 214 -18.61 -7.06 -14.74
C MET A 214 -18.58 -7.50 -16.21
N PRO A 215 -18.26 -8.75 -16.59
CA PRO A 215 -18.17 -9.16 -18.00
C PRO A 215 -19.46 -8.96 -18.82
N ARG A 216 -20.61 -8.81 -18.15
CA ARG A 216 -21.93 -8.69 -18.77
C ARG A 216 -22.39 -7.25 -18.94
N ASN A 217 -21.85 -6.32 -18.16
CA ASN A 217 -22.32 -4.93 -18.13
C ASN A 217 -21.59 -4.09 -19.18
N ARG A 218 -22.32 -3.23 -19.91
CA ARG A 218 -21.73 -2.30 -20.89
C ARG A 218 -22.30 -0.89 -20.72
N GLY A 219 -21.53 0.12 -21.10
CA GLY A 219 -21.96 1.52 -21.13
C GLY A 219 -22.59 1.99 -19.81
N ALA A 220 -23.85 2.40 -19.85
CA ALA A 220 -24.57 2.94 -18.69
C ALA A 220 -24.74 1.92 -17.55
N GLU A 221 -24.89 0.63 -17.84
CA GLU A 221 -25.01 -0.41 -16.81
C GLU A 221 -23.71 -0.59 -16.04
N LEU A 222 -22.58 -0.49 -16.73
CA LEU A 222 -21.26 -0.55 -16.11
C LEU A 222 -21.04 0.68 -15.22
N ARG A 223 -21.34 1.88 -15.73
CA ARG A 223 -21.24 3.12 -14.95
C ARG A 223 -22.09 3.06 -13.68
N ARG A 224 -23.31 2.51 -13.77
CA ARG A 224 -24.17 2.27 -12.61
C ARG A 224 -23.55 1.28 -11.62
N ALA A 225 -23.00 0.18 -12.11
CA ALA A 225 -22.33 -0.81 -11.25
C ALA A 225 -21.12 -0.22 -10.50
N PHE A 226 -20.35 0.67 -11.12
CA PHE A 226 -19.27 1.39 -10.45
C PHE A 226 -19.80 2.29 -9.32
N LEU A 227 -20.87 3.05 -9.60
CA LEU A 227 -21.50 3.92 -8.60
C LEU A 227 -22.09 3.14 -7.43
N ASP A 228 -22.77 2.02 -7.71
CA ASP A 228 -23.37 1.15 -6.70
C ASP A 228 -22.30 0.54 -5.79
N LEU A 229 -21.19 0.05 -6.37
CA LEU A 229 -20.05 -0.45 -5.60
C LEU A 229 -19.42 0.66 -4.77
N LYS A 230 -19.16 1.84 -5.36
CA LYS A 230 -18.57 2.98 -4.63
C LYS A 230 -19.39 3.33 -3.40
N THR A 231 -20.70 3.53 -3.59
CA THR A 231 -21.64 3.91 -2.52
C THR A 231 -21.63 2.86 -1.40
N THR A 232 -21.63 1.58 -1.78
CA THR A 232 -21.59 0.47 -0.83
C THR A 232 -20.27 0.45 -0.05
N LEU A 233 -19.13 0.61 -0.72
CA LEU A 233 -17.82 0.62 -0.08
C LEU A 233 -17.61 1.83 0.83
N GLU A 234 -18.15 3.00 0.48
CA GLU A 234 -18.14 4.18 1.36
C GLU A 234 -18.91 3.93 2.66
N GLN A 235 -20.04 3.24 2.60
CA GLN A 235 -20.79 2.85 3.80
C GLN A 235 -20.02 1.81 4.64
N VAL A 236 -19.45 0.80 3.99
CA VAL A 236 -18.67 -0.26 4.68
C VAL A 236 -17.42 0.32 5.35
N ARG A 237 -16.79 1.35 4.77
CA ARG A 237 -15.61 2.01 5.35
C ARG A 237 -15.87 2.65 6.72
N GLU A 238 -17.12 3.05 6.99
CA GLU A 238 -17.48 3.63 8.27
C GLU A 238 -17.46 2.60 9.41
N ASP A 239 -17.60 1.30 9.09
CA ASP A 239 -17.46 0.21 10.05
C ASP A 239 -15.97 0.04 10.46
N PRO A 240 -15.61 0.23 11.74
CA PRO A 240 -14.24 0.07 12.23
C PRO A 240 -13.62 -1.31 11.99
N TYR A 241 -14.44 -2.37 11.84
CA TYR A 241 -13.97 -3.74 11.60
C TYR A 241 -13.66 -4.03 10.13
N GLU A 242 -14.12 -3.18 9.21
CA GLU A 242 -13.96 -3.33 7.76
C GLU A 242 -12.96 -2.33 7.16
N ARG A 243 -12.26 -1.55 8.00
CA ARG A 243 -11.25 -0.56 7.56
C ARG A 243 -9.98 -1.18 7.00
N ARG A 244 -9.58 -2.35 7.51
CA ARG A 244 -8.30 -2.98 7.17
C ARG A 244 -8.10 -3.22 5.67
N PRO A 245 -9.09 -3.73 4.90
CA PRO A 245 -8.98 -3.85 3.45
C PRO A 245 -8.61 -2.57 2.70
N PHE A 246 -9.09 -1.41 3.15
CA PHE A 246 -8.81 -0.12 2.50
C PHE A 246 -7.35 0.34 2.67
N LEU A 247 -6.58 -0.29 3.55
CA LEU A 247 -5.14 -0.01 3.71
C LEU A 247 -4.28 -0.63 2.61
N TYR A 248 -4.80 -1.66 1.91
CA TYR A 248 -4.06 -2.38 0.88
C TYR A 248 -4.39 -1.84 -0.52
N LEU A 249 -5.61 -1.34 -0.72
CA LEU A 249 -6.08 -0.88 -2.02
C LEU A 249 -7.06 0.28 -1.85
N ASP A 250 -6.72 1.46 -2.39
CA ASP A 250 -7.65 2.59 -2.50
C ASP A 250 -8.61 2.39 -3.69
N ILE A 251 -9.45 1.37 -3.55
CA ILE A 251 -10.43 1.00 -4.57
C ILE A 251 -11.47 2.10 -4.80
N ILE A 252 -11.73 2.95 -3.80
CA ILE A 252 -12.66 4.07 -3.94
C ILE A 252 -12.10 5.10 -4.93
N SER A 253 -10.81 5.45 -4.81
CA SER A 253 -10.16 6.33 -5.79
C SER A 253 -10.13 5.70 -7.19
N TRP A 254 -9.94 4.39 -7.30
CA TRP A 254 -10.07 3.70 -8.59
C TRP A 254 -11.49 3.81 -9.18
N LEU A 255 -12.54 3.58 -8.39
CA LEU A 255 -13.93 3.71 -8.86
C LEU A 255 -14.26 5.13 -9.30
N GLU A 256 -13.79 6.13 -8.58
CA GLU A 256 -13.94 7.54 -8.97
C GLU A 256 -13.22 7.85 -10.28
N SER A 257 -12.02 7.29 -10.49
CA SER A 257 -11.28 7.41 -11.74
C SER A 257 -12.12 6.92 -12.94
N LYS A 258 -12.86 5.81 -12.77
CA LYS A 258 -13.76 5.27 -13.80
C LYS A 258 -15.02 6.12 -14.00
N LEU A 259 -15.54 6.71 -12.93
CA LEU A 259 -16.76 7.54 -12.98
C LEU A 259 -16.52 8.93 -13.58
N GLU A 260 -15.31 9.47 -13.40
CA GLU A 260 -14.87 10.78 -13.87
C GLU A 260 -14.05 10.75 -15.16
N ASP A 261 -13.70 9.56 -15.65
CA ASP A 261 -12.83 9.36 -16.81
C ASP A 261 -11.47 10.08 -16.67
N LYS A 262 -10.79 9.79 -15.55
CA LYS A 262 -9.48 10.37 -15.21
C LYS A 262 -8.52 9.29 -14.73
N PRO A 263 -7.20 9.47 -14.88
CA PRO A 263 -6.20 8.60 -14.27
C PRO A 263 -6.38 8.49 -12.75
N VAL A 264 -6.11 7.29 -12.19
CA VAL A 264 -6.22 7.03 -10.74
C VAL A 264 -5.29 7.95 -9.94
N GLN A 265 -4.06 8.14 -10.41
CA GLN A 265 -3.10 9.06 -9.79
C GLN A 265 -3.65 10.49 -9.68
N ASP A 266 -4.34 11.00 -10.68
CA ASP A 266 -4.88 12.37 -10.68
C ASP A 266 -5.99 12.52 -9.65
N ILE A 267 -6.83 11.50 -9.48
CA ILE A 267 -7.87 11.46 -8.44
C ILE A 267 -7.23 11.53 -7.06
N ILE A 268 -6.21 10.70 -6.80
CA ILE A 268 -5.53 10.63 -5.50
C ILE A 268 -4.76 11.93 -5.23
N HIS A 269 -4.05 12.47 -6.22
CA HIS A 269 -3.33 13.73 -6.11
C HIS A 269 -4.27 14.90 -5.82
N ARG A 270 -5.43 14.96 -6.50
CA ARG A 270 -6.45 15.97 -6.22
C ARG A 270 -6.98 15.85 -4.79
N LYS A 271 -7.25 14.63 -4.29
CA LYS A 271 -7.66 14.41 -2.90
C LYS A 271 -6.60 14.87 -1.91
N PHE A 272 -5.33 14.59 -2.19
CA PHE A 272 -4.20 15.06 -1.41
C PHE A 272 -4.19 16.59 -1.33
N LEU A 273 -4.26 17.30 -2.47
CA LEU A 273 -4.31 18.77 -2.51
C LEU A 273 -5.51 19.35 -1.75
N LEU A 274 -6.68 18.71 -1.84
CA LEU A 274 -7.88 19.14 -1.12
C LEU A 274 -7.73 18.97 0.40
N ARG A 275 -7.14 17.85 0.85
CA ARG A 275 -6.87 17.61 2.28
C ARG A 275 -5.90 18.65 2.85
N ARG A 276 -4.90 19.05 2.07
CA ARG A 276 -3.96 20.12 2.45
C ARG A 276 -4.60 21.50 2.54
N LYS A 277 -5.63 21.79 1.74
CA LYS A 277 -6.35 23.08 1.74
C LYS A 277 -7.50 23.15 2.76
N GLY A 278 -7.98 22.02 3.25
CA GLY A 278 -9.11 21.96 4.21
C GLY A 278 -8.70 22.33 5.64
N PRO A 279 -9.68 22.54 6.56
CA PRO A 279 -9.41 22.90 7.95
C PRO A 279 -8.60 21.86 8.75
N MET A 280 -8.50 20.60 8.28
CA MET A 280 -7.55 19.62 8.86
C MET A 280 -6.08 19.95 8.54
N GLY A 281 -5.79 20.61 7.41
CA GLY A 281 -4.44 21.13 7.12
C GLY A 281 -4.06 22.35 7.98
N ALA A 282 -5.03 22.93 8.71
CA ALA A 282 -4.82 24.05 9.63
C ALA A 282 -4.77 23.62 11.11
N LEU A 283 -4.98 22.33 11.40
CA LEU A 283 -4.99 21.74 12.76
C LEU A 283 -3.86 20.71 12.97
N HIS A 284 -2.86 20.70 12.10
CA HIS A 284 -1.67 19.85 12.20
C HIS A 284 -0.41 20.70 12.37
#